data_AF-A0A0Q8JJT7-F1
#
_entry.id   AF-A0A0Q8JJT7-F1
#
_cell.length_a   1.000
_cell.length_b   1.000
_cell.length_c   1.000
_cell.angle_alpha   90.00
_cell.angle_beta   90.00
_cell.angle_gamma   90.00
#
_symmetry.space_group_name_H-M   'P 1'
#
loop_
_entity.id
_entity.type
_entity.pdbx_description
1 polymer ?
#
loop_
_entity_poly.entity_id
_entity_poly.type
_entity_poly.pdbx_seq_one_letter_code
_entity_poly.pdbx_strand_id
1 'polypeptide(L)'
;MSISKAELEVMNDLLGKGKKIADIAKKYPQYDYREIYWQVNDYSFLGKKRAITNRLKRLVKEKTMEQRQVTADEAQELLDTLYKQLKHNSEMLIEIDRILRGEK
;
A
#
# COMPACT_ATOMS: atom_id res chain seq x y z
N MET A 1 9.61 17.36 -1.19
CA MET A 1 8.34 18.12 -1.30
C MET A 1 7.17 17.15 -1.17
N SER A 2 6.00 17.60 -0.68
CA SER A 2 4.81 16.75 -0.78
C SER A 2 4.40 16.66 -2.25
N ILE A 3 4.24 15.45 -2.78
CA ILE A 3 3.69 15.24 -4.12
C ILE A 3 2.28 15.82 -4.16
N SER A 4 1.95 16.53 -5.23
CA SER A 4 0.59 17.08 -5.38
C SER A 4 -0.43 15.95 -5.51
N LYS A 5 -1.66 16.19 -5.03
CA LYS A 5 -2.72 15.17 -5.09
C LYS A 5 -2.99 14.70 -6.52
N ALA A 6 -2.99 15.62 -7.48
CA ALA A 6 -3.24 15.32 -8.89
C ALA A 6 -2.13 14.44 -9.50
N GLU A 7 -0.85 14.73 -9.22
CA GLU A 7 0.24 13.88 -9.70
C GLU A 7 0.22 12.51 -9.01
N LEU A 8 -0.12 12.45 -7.73
CA LEU A 8 -0.22 11.20 -7.00
C LEU A 8 -1.32 10.28 -7.54
N GLU A 9 -2.47 10.84 -7.93
CA GLU A 9 -3.54 10.10 -8.60
C GLU A 9 -3.07 9.49 -9.93
N VAL A 10 -2.33 10.26 -10.74
CA VAL A 10 -1.74 9.76 -12.00
C VAL A 10 -0.69 8.68 -11.74
N MET A 11 0.17 8.84 -10.74
CA MET A 11 1.16 7.82 -10.36
C MET A 11 0.48 6.51 -9.93
N ASN A 12 -0.63 6.60 -9.19
CA ASN A 12 -1.41 5.44 -8.76
C ASN A 12 -2.14 4.75 -9.91
N ASP A 13 -2.69 5.50 -10.86
CA ASP A 13 -3.27 4.95 -12.09
C ASP A 13 -2.22 4.20 -12.92
N LEU A 14 -1.01 4.77 -13.07
CA LEU A 14 0.10 4.11 -13.76
C LEU A 14 0.52 2.80 -13.07
N LEU A 15 0.54 2.77 -11.73
CA LEU A 15 0.76 1.54 -10.96
C LEU A 15 -0.35 0.51 -11.18
N GLY A 16 -1.61 0.94 -11.15
CA GLY A 16 -2.75 0.07 -11.46
C GLY A 16 -2.68 -0.55 -12.85
N LYS A 17 -2.08 0.16 -13.81
CA LYS A 17 -1.79 -0.32 -15.18
C LYS A 17 -0.50 -1.16 -15.29
N GLY A 18 0.14 -1.50 -14.17
CA GLY A 18 1.31 -2.38 -14.12
C GLY A 18 2.66 -1.70 -14.36
N LYS A 19 2.74 -0.36 -14.35
CA LYS A 19 4.04 0.33 -14.44
C LYS A 19 4.82 0.17 -13.13
N LYS A 20 6.14 0.03 -13.24
CA LYS A 20 7.04 -0.05 -12.08
C LYS A 20 7.26 1.33 -11.47
N ILE A 21 7.42 1.40 -10.15
CA ILE A 21 7.70 2.66 -9.42
C ILE A 21 8.97 3.33 -9.95
N ALA A 22 10.00 2.57 -10.33
CA ALA A 22 11.22 3.10 -10.93
C ALA A 22 10.97 3.84 -12.26
N ASP A 23 10.04 3.35 -13.08
CA ASP A 23 9.70 3.98 -14.35
C ASP A 23 8.83 5.22 -14.14
N ILE A 24 7.98 5.21 -13.10
CA ILE A 24 7.21 6.38 -12.67
C ILE A 24 8.17 7.45 -12.13
N ALA A 25 9.13 7.10 -11.29
CA ALA A 25 10.08 8.05 -10.74
C ALA A 25 10.92 8.76 -11.81
N LYS A 26 11.29 8.06 -12.88
CA LYS A 26 11.96 8.68 -14.04
C LYS A 26 11.10 9.75 -14.73
N LYS A 27 9.78 9.65 -14.69
CA LYS A 27 8.86 10.63 -15.28
C LYS A 27 8.65 11.86 -14.40
N TYR A 28 8.95 11.77 -13.11
CA TYR A 28 8.78 12.86 -12.16
C TYR A 28 10.10 13.16 -11.42
N PRO A 29 11.14 13.63 -12.14
CA PRO A 29 12.47 13.86 -11.58
C PRO A 29 12.51 14.97 -10.52
N GLN A 30 11.45 15.78 -10.41
CA GLN A 30 11.30 16.80 -9.37
C GLN A 30 11.05 16.21 -7.97
N TYR A 31 10.68 14.93 -7.87
CA TYR A 31 10.46 14.24 -6.61
C TYR A 31 11.56 13.24 -6.34
N ASP A 32 11.94 13.11 -5.08
CA ASP A 32 12.87 12.04 -4.69
C ASP A 32 12.20 10.67 -4.89
N TYR A 33 12.99 9.67 -5.31
CA TYR A 33 12.48 8.32 -5.50
C TYR A 33 11.77 7.81 -4.24
N ARG A 34 12.32 8.09 -3.05
CA ARG A 34 11.71 7.69 -1.78
C ARG A 34 10.38 8.42 -1.60
N GLU A 35 10.26 9.69 -1.94
CA GLU A 35 8.99 10.43 -1.84
C GLU A 35 7.89 9.77 -2.68
N ILE A 36 8.18 9.44 -3.94
CA ILE A 36 7.23 8.70 -4.81
C ILE A 36 6.91 7.35 -4.19
N TYR A 37 7.95 6.59 -3.86
CA TYR A 37 7.85 5.24 -3.30
C TYR A 37 7.09 5.17 -1.96
N TRP A 38 7.07 6.26 -1.18
CA TRP A 38 6.33 6.37 0.07
C TRP A 38 4.88 6.82 -0.10
N GLN A 39 4.55 7.56 -1.16
CA GLN A 39 3.22 8.13 -1.33
C GLN A 39 2.30 7.30 -2.23
N VAL A 40 2.85 6.56 -3.20
CA VAL A 40 2.06 5.77 -4.14
C VAL A 40 1.38 4.55 -3.49
N ASN A 41 0.23 4.16 -4.03
CA ASN A 41 -0.61 3.05 -3.58
C ASN A 41 -0.10 1.71 -4.16
N ASP A 42 1.11 1.33 -3.75
CA ASP A 42 1.73 0.07 -4.16
C ASP A 42 0.98 -1.14 -3.58
N TYR A 43 0.54 -2.04 -4.47
CA TYR A 43 -0.19 -3.26 -4.14
C TYR A 43 0.66 -4.31 -3.41
N SER A 44 1.98 -4.13 -3.32
CA SER A 44 2.87 -5.01 -2.55
C SER A 44 2.58 -4.97 -1.05
N PHE A 45 2.93 -6.04 -0.32
CA PHE A 45 2.82 -6.06 1.14
C PHE A 45 3.57 -4.91 1.82
N LEU A 46 4.73 -4.54 1.24
CA LEU A 46 5.52 -3.43 1.70
C LEU A 46 4.82 -2.09 1.44
N GLY A 47 4.21 -1.92 0.27
CA GLY A 47 3.36 -0.77 -0.07
C GLY A 47 2.18 -0.61 0.88
N LYS A 48 1.44 -1.68 1.15
CA LYS A 48 0.34 -1.68 2.12
C LYS A 48 0.78 -1.36 3.54
N LYS A 49 1.89 -1.95 4.02
CA LYS A 49 2.48 -1.60 5.33
C LYS A 49 2.79 -0.11 5.43
N ARG A 50 3.31 0.49 4.36
CA ARG A 50 3.59 1.93 4.31
C ARG A 50 2.34 2.78 4.30
N ALA A 51 1.34 2.41 3.49
CA ALA A 51 0.06 3.12 3.45
C ALA A 51 -0.56 3.19 4.85
N ILE A 52 -0.58 2.07 5.58
CA ILE A 52 -1.00 2.00 6.99
C ILE A 52 -0.13 2.94 7.85
N THR A 53 1.20 2.84 7.76
CA THR A 53 2.12 3.68 8.52
C THR A 53 1.88 5.18 8.28
N ASN A 54 1.60 5.58 7.04
CA ASN A 54 1.31 6.96 6.69
C ASN A 54 -0.04 7.41 7.27
N ARG A 55 -1.07 6.56 7.31
CA ARG A 55 -2.35 6.88 7.97
C ARG A 55 -2.18 7.02 9.47
N LEU A 56 -1.41 6.13 10.10
CA LEU A 56 -1.05 6.27 11.52
C LEU A 56 -0.31 7.58 11.82
N LYS A 57 0.64 7.98 10.97
CA LYS A 57 1.32 9.28 11.11
C LYS A 57 0.38 10.46 10.86
N ARG A 58 -0.62 10.32 9.98
CA ARG A 58 -1.63 11.34 9.72
C ARG A 58 -2.56 11.52 10.91
N LEU A 59 -2.96 10.45 11.62
CA LEU A 59 -3.77 10.54 12.85
C LEU A 59 -3.22 11.53 13.87
N VAL A 60 -1.90 11.58 14.03
CA VAL A 60 -1.21 12.49 14.97
C VAL A 60 -1.38 13.95 14.56
N LYS A 61 -1.60 14.23 13.27
CA LYS A 61 -1.68 15.60 12.70
C LYS A 61 -3.10 16.11 12.53
N GLU A 62 -4.10 15.22 12.55
CA GLU A 62 -5.50 15.60 12.37
C GLU A 62 -6.02 16.40 13.57
N LYS A 63 -6.82 17.45 13.29
CA LYS A 63 -7.23 18.43 14.30
C LYS A 63 -8.54 18.05 14.99
N THR A 64 -9.44 17.41 14.25
CA THR A 64 -10.78 17.07 14.73
C THR A 64 -10.88 15.61 15.13
N MET A 65 -11.91 15.25 15.90
CA MET A 65 -12.16 13.85 16.25
C MET A 65 -12.67 13.09 15.03
N GLU A 66 -13.52 13.72 14.22
CA GLU A 66 -14.09 13.13 13.01
C GLU A 66 -13.01 12.76 11.98
N GLN A 67 -12.05 13.66 11.70
CA GLN A 67 -10.93 13.37 10.80
C GLN A 67 -10.03 12.23 11.30
N ARG A 68 -9.86 12.15 12.63
CA ARG A 68 -9.12 11.06 13.27
C ARG A 68 -9.86 9.74 13.09
N GLN A 69 -11.17 9.71 13.31
CA GLN A 69 -11.97 8.51 13.12
C GLN A 69 -11.87 8.01 11.67
N VAL A 70 -12.10 8.89 10.69
CA VAL A 70 -12.00 8.53 9.26
C VAL A 70 -10.62 7.97 8.91
N THR A 71 -9.55 8.60 9.40
CA THR A 71 -8.18 8.12 9.14
C THR A 71 -7.90 6.80 9.85
N ALA A 72 -8.49 6.55 11.02
CA ALA A 72 -8.35 5.29 11.73
C ALA A 72 -9.07 4.16 10.99
N ASP A 73 -10.28 4.42 10.49
CA ASP A 73 -11.06 3.47 9.71
C ASP A 73 -10.33 3.10 8.40
N GLU A 74 -9.76 4.09 7.68
CA GLU A 74 -8.91 3.83 6.50
C GLU A 74 -7.71 2.93 6.84
N ALA A 75 -7.05 3.16 7.99
CA ALA A 75 -5.91 2.38 8.41
C ALA A 75 -6.31 0.94 8.77
N GLN A 76 -7.46 0.76 9.42
CA GLN A 76 -8.02 -0.54 9.77
C GLN A 76 -8.38 -1.34 8.53
N GLU A 77 -9.05 -0.73 7.54
CA GLU A 77 -9.42 -1.41 6.30
C GLU A 77 -8.20 -1.90 5.51
N LEU A 78 -7.14 -1.07 5.45
CA LEU A 78 -5.86 -1.46 4.84
C LEU A 78 -5.21 -2.64 5.57
N LEU A 79 -5.26 -2.65 6.91
CA LEU A 79 -4.74 -3.73 7.74
C LEU A 79 -5.52 -5.02 7.53
N ASP A 80 -6.85 -4.96 7.51
CA ASP A 80 -7.72 -6.12 7.28
C ASP A 80 -7.48 -6.73 5.91
N THR A 81 -7.33 -5.88 4.89
CA THR A 81 -7.01 -6.32 3.53
C THR A 81 -5.64 -6.99 3.48
N LEU A 82 -4.64 -6.43 4.17
CA LEU A 82 -3.31 -7.01 4.26
C LEU A 82 -3.35 -8.38 4.94
N TYR A 83 -4.06 -8.49 6.06
CA TYR A 83 -4.23 -9.74 6.80
C TYR A 83 -4.91 -10.81 5.95
N LYS A 84 -6.03 -10.49 5.28
CA LYS A 84 -6.76 -11.43 4.42
C LYS A 84 -5.88 -11.98 3.31
N GLN A 85 -5.08 -11.13 2.66
CA GLN A 85 -4.15 -11.57 1.64
C GLN A 85 -3.04 -12.48 2.18
N LEU A 86 -2.45 -12.13 3.33
CA LEU A 86 -1.42 -12.97 3.96
C LEU A 86 -1.99 -14.33 4.38
N LYS A 87 -3.18 -14.34 4.97
CA LYS A 87 -3.88 -15.58 5.36
C LYS A 87 -4.14 -16.46 4.14
N HIS A 88 -4.74 -15.91 3.08
CA HIS A 88 -5.01 -16.65 1.85
C HIS A 88 -3.73 -17.21 1.22
N ASN A 89 -2.67 -16.39 1.12
CA ASN A 89 -1.39 -16.86 0.59
C ASN A 89 -0.79 -17.98 1.45
N SER A 90 -0.92 -17.92 2.77
CA SER A 90 -0.46 -18.99 3.66
C SER A 90 -1.27 -20.28 3.47
N GLU A 91 -2.59 -20.20 3.33
CA GLU A 91 -3.45 -21.37 3.06
C GLU A 91 -3.06 -22.04 1.72
N MET A 92 -2.83 -21.24 0.68
CA MET A 92 -2.35 -21.73 -0.61
C MET A 92 -0.98 -22.42 -0.52
N LEU A 93 -0.05 -21.87 0.26
CA LEU A 93 1.27 -22.49 0.45
C LEU A 93 1.18 -23.82 1.19
N ILE A 94 0.31 -23.92 2.20
CA ILE A 94 0.05 -25.18 2.92
C ILE A 94 -0.54 -26.23 1.97
N GLU A 95 -1.51 -25.84 1.13
CA GLU A 95 -2.11 -26.76 0.16
C GLU A 95 -1.10 -27.25 -0.88
N ILE A 96 -0.21 -26.36 -1.36
CA ILE A 96 0.89 -26.72 -2.25
C ILE A 96 1.82 -27.72 -1.57
N ASP A 97 2.23 -27.47 -0.32
CA ASP A 97 3.09 -28.39 0.44
C ASP A 97 2.42 -29.76 0.64
N ARG A 98 1.12 -29.78 0.96
CA ARG A 98 0.32 -31.01 1.07
C ARG A 98 0.31 -31.82 -0.23
N ILE A 99 0.05 -31.18 -1.36
CA ILE A 99 0.07 -31.81 -2.69
C ILE A 99 1.47 -32.37 -3.00
N LEU A 100 2.53 -31.60 -2.72
CA LEU A 100 3.92 -32.02 -2.96
C LEU A 100 4.34 -33.19 -2.07
N ARG A 101 3.81 -33.31 -0.85
CA ARG A 101 4.04 -34.45 0.05
C ARG A 101 3.21 -35.69 -0.31
N GLY A 102 2.25 -35.56 -1.22
CA GLY A 102 1.36 -36.66 -1.62
C GLY A 102 0.31 -37.02 -0.56
N GLU A 103 0.07 -36.12 0.41
CA GLU A 103 -0.96 -36.29 1.43
C GLU A 103 -2.34 -35.95 0.82
N LYS A 104 -3.08 -36.98 0.40
CA LYS A 104 -4.44 -36.83 -0.15
C LYS A 104 -5.43 -36.23 0.86
#